data_AF-A0A6L4WSA7-F1
#
_entry.id   AF-A0A6L4WSA7-F1
#
_cell.length_a   1.000
_cell.length_b   1.000
_cell.length_c   1.000
_cell.angle_alpha   90.00
_cell.angle_beta   90.00
_cell.angle_gamma   90.00
#
_symmetry.space_group_name_H-M   'P 1'
#
loop_
_entity.id
_entity.type
_entity.pdbx_description
1 polymer ?
#
loop_
_entity_poly.entity_id
_entity_poly.type
_entity_poly.pdbx_seq_one_letter_code
_entity_poly.pdbx_strand_id
1 'polypeptide(L)'
;MNLNRFGHKGTLLARKRFTFLLNYLIRAGIKDDIKGTLQKKVGYSKKLSLINWVEFNLQPTSLSRIYKILLVYIEGYPPYVYVLTPSLEELKNEDCIIPHLYDHKRYRLCLYYPHSNDYSSDEEIGQQYIPWITHWLYYFEEWLYSGEWKGGGVEPGDIVDRELNPKYKKKEDTLSLKDKETDVIVTAADEANKIYDRRLMQLLKELKNEAA
;
A
#
# COMPACT_ATOMS: atom_id res chain seq x y z
N MET A 1 -12.96 5.42 -23.32
CA MET A 1 -13.99 6.01 -22.46
C MET A 1 -13.35 7.10 -21.62
N ASN A 2 -14.11 8.15 -21.34
CA ASN A 2 -13.68 9.43 -20.76
C ASN A 2 -13.02 9.26 -19.38
N LEU A 3 -11.74 9.58 -19.28
CA LEU A 3 -11.15 10.07 -18.03
C LEU A 3 -11.83 11.42 -17.72
N ASN A 4 -12.34 11.58 -16.49
CA ASN A 4 -13.02 12.76 -15.94
C ASN A 4 -14.54 12.90 -16.20
N ARG A 5 -15.34 12.13 -15.45
CA ARG A 5 -16.62 12.63 -14.90
C ARG A 5 -16.92 12.02 -13.52
N PHE A 6 -15.97 12.04 -12.60
CA PHE A 6 -16.33 11.86 -11.20
C PHE A 6 -16.79 13.22 -10.68
N GLY A 7 -18.10 13.45 -10.76
CA GLY A 7 -18.72 14.66 -10.22
C GLY A 7 -18.53 14.77 -8.70
N HIS A 8 -19.06 15.83 -8.11
CA HIS A 8 -18.98 16.13 -6.67
C HIS A 8 -19.22 14.91 -5.75
N LYS A 9 -20.11 13.98 -6.14
CA LYS A 9 -20.42 12.75 -5.42
C LYS A 9 -19.23 11.79 -5.23
N GLY A 10 -18.38 11.61 -6.26
CA GLY A 10 -17.22 10.72 -6.18
C GLY A 10 -16.19 11.25 -5.17
N THR A 11 -15.85 12.54 -5.29
CA THR A 11 -14.96 13.21 -4.34
C THR A 11 -15.46 13.13 -2.90
N LEU A 12 -16.77 13.28 -2.66
CA LEU A 12 -17.35 13.12 -1.33
C LEU A 12 -17.19 11.68 -0.81
N LEU A 13 -17.39 10.68 -1.67
CA LEU A 13 -17.22 9.28 -1.32
C LEU A 13 -15.76 8.96 -0.97
N ALA A 14 -14.79 9.39 -1.78
CA ALA A 14 -13.37 9.18 -1.48
C ALA A 14 -12.95 9.83 -0.16
N ARG A 15 -13.39 11.07 0.08
CA ARG A 15 -13.16 11.75 1.38
C ARG A 15 -13.77 10.95 2.53
N LYS A 16 -15.02 10.51 2.41
CA LYS A 16 -15.71 9.72 3.44
C LYS A 16 -14.95 8.43 3.77
N ARG A 17 -14.49 7.70 2.75
CA ARG A 17 -13.73 6.45 2.92
C ARG A 17 -12.39 6.70 3.61
N PHE A 18 -11.68 7.75 3.22
CA PHE A 18 -10.43 8.12 3.86
C PHE A 18 -10.65 8.58 5.32
N THR A 19 -11.71 9.34 5.59
CA THR A 19 -12.12 9.69 6.97
C THR A 19 -12.41 8.45 7.80
N PHE A 20 -13.08 7.44 7.25
CA PHE A 20 -13.33 6.18 7.95
C PHE A 20 -12.04 5.44 8.29
N LEU A 21 -11.07 5.38 7.37
CA LEU A 21 -9.73 4.88 7.69
C LEU A 21 -9.10 5.62 8.89
N LEU A 22 -9.14 6.95 8.90
CA LEU A 22 -8.59 7.73 10.02
C LEU A 22 -9.33 7.42 11.35
N ASN A 23 -10.66 7.34 11.30
CA ASN A 23 -11.47 6.97 12.47
C ASN A 23 -11.15 5.56 12.98
N TYR A 24 -10.90 4.61 12.07
CA TYR A 24 -10.49 3.26 12.42
C TYR A 24 -9.15 3.29 13.17
N LEU A 25 -8.14 4.00 12.66
CA LEU A 25 -6.82 4.10 13.29
C LEU A 25 -6.93 4.65 14.73
N ILE A 26 -7.70 5.73 14.89
CA ILE A 26 -7.97 6.33 16.21
C ILE A 26 -8.63 5.31 17.15
N ARG A 27 -9.68 4.62 16.69
CA ARG A 27 -10.43 3.67 17.51
C ARG A 27 -9.63 2.42 17.86
N ALA A 28 -8.71 2.02 16.99
CA ALA A 28 -7.78 0.91 17.21
C ALA A 28 -6.60 1.30 18.12
N GLY A 29 -6.49 2.57 18.55
CA GLY A 29 -5.36 3.05 19.35
C GLY A 29 -4.03 3.05 18.59
N ILE A 30 -4.09 2.93 17.26
CA ILE A 30 -2.92 2.98 16.39
C ILE A 30 -2.49 4.43 16.32
N LYS A 31 -1.34 4.73 16.93
CA LYS A 31 -0.76 6.08 16.92
C LYS A 31 -0.34 6.40 15.49
N ASP A 32 -1.19 7.15 14.81
CA ASP A 32 -0.78 7.90 13.65
C ASP A 32 0.17 9.03 14.08
N ASP A 33 1.12 9.36 13.22
CA ASP A 33 2.11 10.39 13.53
C ASP A 33 1.49 11.78 13.33
N ILE A 34 0.38 12.09 14.02
CA ILE A 34 -0.22 13.44 14.10
C ILE A 34 0.52 14.30 15.14
N LYS A 35 1.84 14.16 15.26
CA LYS A 35 2.61 15.12 16.06
C LYS A 35 2.74 16.43 15.28
N GLY A 36 1.81 17.34 15.54
CA GLY A 36 1.94 18.76 15.24
C GLY A 36 0.75 19.34 14.48
N THR A 37 -0.27 19.78 15.21
CA THR A 37 -1.30 20.74 14.76
C THR A 37 -2.16 20.22 13.59
N LEU A 38 -3.39 20.73 13.48
CA LEU A 38 -4.33 20.44 12.39
C LEU A 38 -3.86 20.92 10.98
N GLN A 39 -2.56 20.91 10.71
CA GLN A 39 -1.97 21.18 9.41
C GLN A 39 -0.75 20.27 9.16
N LYS A 40 -0.91 19.29 8.24
CA LYS A 40 0.14 18.62 7.42
C LYS A 40 0.88 17.39 8.00
N LYS A 41 0.23 16.21 8.04
CA LYS A 41 0.79 14.92 7.55
C LYS A 41 -0.25 14.07 6.80
N VAL A 42 -1.21 14.77 6.17
CA VAL A 42 -2.11 14.27 5.13
C VAL A 42 -1.89 15.20 3.95
N GLY A 43 -1.53 14.67 2.78
CA GLY A 43 -1.31 15.47 1.58
C GLY A 43 -2.50 15.39 0.64
N TYR A 44 -2.88 16.53 0.06
CA TYR A 44 -3.81 16.62 -1.07
C TYR A 44 -3.06 17.18 -2.29
N SER A 45 -3.30 16.63 -3.48
CA SER A 45 -2.83 17.24 -4.73
C SER A 45 -3.85 18.28 -5.21
N LYS A 46 -3.40 19.48 -5.61
CA LYS A 46 -4.26 20.54 -6.18
C LYS A 46 -4.85 20.18 -7.56
N LYS A 47 -4.40 19.08 -8.17
CA LYS A 47 -4.94 18.55 -9.43
C LYS A 47 -5.71 17.27 -9.09
N LEU A 48 -7.04 17.40 -9.01
CA LEU A 48 -8.02 16.37 -8.60
C LEU A 48 -7.91 15.92 -7.13
N SER A 49 -8.98 16.15 -6.39
CA SER A 49 -9.24 15.79 -5.00
C SER A 49 -9.36 14.26 -4.72
N LEU A 50 -8.54 13.44 -5.40
CA LEU A 50 -8.70 11.98 -5.46
C LEU A 50 -7.56 11.19 -4.82
N ILE A 51 -6.51 11.85 -4.33
CA ILE A 51 -5.34 11.18 -3.71
C ILE A 51 -5.23 11.65 -2.26
N ASN A 52 -5.27 10.70 -1.33
CA ASN A 52 -5.07 10.91 0.10
C ASN A 52 -4.01 9.92 0.60
N TRP A 53 -3.29 10.25 1.65
CA TRP A 53 -2.35 9.31 2.27
C TRP A 53 -2.19 9.59 3.76
N VAL A 54 -1.84 8.56 4.52
CA VAL A 54 -1.62 8.59 5.97
C VAL A 54 -0.39 7.78 6.33
N GLU A 55 0.35 8.24 7.33
CA GLU A 55 1.44 7.50 7.96
C GLU A 55 1.08 7.14 9.39
N PHE A 56 1.35 5.89 9.76
CA PHE A 56 1.07 5.37 11.10
C PHE A 56 2.05 4.27 11.46
N ASN A 57 2.18 4.01 12.76
CA ASN A 57 3.05 2.95 13.27
C ASN A 57 2.23 1.70 13.58
N LEU A 58 2.67 0.54 13.10
CA LEU A 58 2.13 -0.75 13.48
C LEU A 58 3.16 -1.60 14.20
N GLN A 59 2.68 -2.37 15.17
CA GLN A 59 3.47 -3.37 15.90
C GLN A 59 2.62 -4.65 15.94
N PRO A 60 2.93 -5.65 15.08
CA PRO A 60 2.05 -6.82 14.91
C PRO A 60 1.75 -7.58 16.20
N THR A 61 2.76 -7.70 17.06
CA THR A 61 2.64 -8.26 18.41
C THR A 61 3.38 -7.34 19.39
N SER A 62 3.18 -7.53 20.70
CA SER A 62 3.93 -6.77 21.71
C SER A 62 5.44 -6.97 21.67
N LEU A 63 5.92 -8.06 21.05
CA LEU A 63 7.34 -8.38 20.88
C LEU A 63 7.88 -7.98 19.51
N SER A 64 7.00 -7.62 18.57
CA SER A 64 7.38 -7.26 17.21
C SER A 64 8.04 -5.89 17.15
N ARG A 65 8.80 -5.64 16.08
CA ARG A 65 9.30 -4.32 15.73
C ARG A 65 8.14 -3.38 15.42
N ILE A 66 8.41 -2.08 15.57
CA ILE A 66 7.51 -1.03 15.14
C ILE A 66 7.84 -0.69 13.68
N TYR A 67 6.83 -0.80 12.82
CA TYR A 67 6.91 -0.47 11.41
C TYR A 67 6.16 0.84 11.15
N LYS A 68 6.82 1.82 10.54
CA LYS A 68 6.16 3.01 10.02
C LYS A 68 5.63 2.69 8.64
N ILE A 69 4.31 2.74 8.51
CA ILE A 69 3.57 2.39 7.30
C ILE A 69 3.11 3.67 6.61
N LEU A 70 3.21 3.69 5.29
CA LEU A 70 2.55 4.67 4.43
C LEU A 70 1.42 3.99 3.67
N LEU A 71 0.19 4.45 3.87
CA LEU A 71 -0.97 4.04 3.09
C LEU A 71 -1.40 5.18 2.18
N VAL A 72 -1.34 4.96 0.86
CA VAL A 72 -1.81 5.89 -0.17
C VAL A 72 -3.13 5.38 -0.73
N TYR A 73 -4.16 6.20 -0.66
CA TYR A 73 -5.49 5.93 -1.19
C TYR A 73 -5.80 6.85 -2.37
N ILE A 74 -6.01 6.25 -3.54
CA ILE A 74 -6.40 6.93 -4.77
C ILE A 74 -7.83 6.48 -5.12
N GLU A 75 -8.76 7.42 -5.30
CA GLU A 75 -10.15 7.09 -5.65
C GLU A 75 -10.20 6.24 -6.92
N GLY A 76 -10.95 5.13 -6.85
CA GLY A 76 -11.07 4.16 -7.94
C GLY A 76 -10.00 3.08 -7.95
N TYR A 77 -9.04 3.11 -7.01
CA TYR A 77 -8.00 2.08 -6.89
C TYR A 77 -7.92 1.51 -5.48
N PRO A 78 -7.48 0.25 -5.35
CA PRO A 78 -7.13 -0.30 -4.05
C PRO A 78 -5.98 0.49 -3.41
N PRO A 79 -5.96 0.64 -2.07
CA PRO A 79 -4.86 1.27 -1.36
C PRO A 79 -3.48 0.68 -1.70
N TYR A 80 -2.50 1.56 -1.86
CA TYR A 80 -1.08 1.22 -1.98
C TYR A 80 -0.43 1.36 -0.63
N VAL A 81 0.18 0.29 -0.14
CA VAL A 81 0.79 0.25 1.20
C VAL A 81 2.28 -0.02 1.11
N TYR A 82 3.05 0.76 1.83
CA TYR A 82 4.51 0.70 1.85
C TYR A 82 5.03 0.67 3.28
N VAL A 83 6.16 0.00 3.50
CA VAL A 83 6.95 0.13 4.74
C VAL A 83 7.99 1.22 4.53
N LEU A 84 7.95 2.27 5.37
CA LEU A 84 8.95 3.34 5.36
C LEU A 84 10.15 3.01 6.24
N THR A 85 9.90 2.50 7.45
CA THR A 85 10.95 2.07 8.39
C THR A 85 10.47 0.92 9.26
N PRO A 86 11.36 0.04 9.74
CA PRO A 86 12.76 -0.10 9.32
C PRO A 86 12.88 -0.49 7.84
N SER A 87 14.08 -0.36 7.26
CA SER A 87 14.36 -0.85 5.91
C SER A 87 14.22 -2.37 5.89
N LEU A 88 13.29 -2.91 5.10
CA LEU A 88 13.09 -4.36 5.05
C LEU A 88 14.30 -5.09 4.45
N GLU A 89 15.01 -4.45 3.53
CA GLU A 89 16.23 -4.99 2.91
C GLU A 89 17.38 -5.11 3.90
N GLU A 90 17.45 -4.22 4.89
CA GLU A 90 18.46 -4.30 5.96
C GLU A 90 18.11 -5.38 7.00
N LEU A 91 16.84 -5.80 7.07
CA LEU A 91 16.39 -6.82 8.02
C LEU A 91 16.54 -8.25 7.50
N LYS A 92 16.40 -8.47 6.18
CA LYS A 92 16.46 -9.80 5.60
C LYS A 92 17.89 -10.38 5.64
N ASN A 93 17.98 -11.70 5.61
CA ASN A 93 19.26 -12.38 5.41
C ASN A 93 19.85 -12.09 4.02
N GLU A 94 21.17 -12.21 3.91
CA GLU A 94 21.89 -12.17 2.63
C GLU A 94 21.30 -13.23 1.67
N ASP A 95 21.28 -12.91 0.37
CA ASP A 95 20.75 -13.76 -0.71
C ASP A 95 19.24 -14.12 -0.66
N CYS A 96 18.50 -13.67 0.34
CA CYS A 96 17.05 -13.87 0.41
C CYS A 96 16.29 -12.76 -0.33
N ILE A 97 15.20 -13.11 -1.01
CA ILE A 97 14.26 -12.16 -1.61
C ILE A 97 13.05 -12.06 -0.68
N ILE A 98 12.67 -10.84 -0.27
CA ILE A 98 11.52 -10.63 0.59
C ILE A 98 10.25 -11.05 -0.16
N PRO A 99 9.48 -12.03 0.35
CA PRO A 99 8.29 -12.50 -0.31
C PRO A 99 7.15 -11.47 -0.21
N HIS A 100 6.16 -11.60 -1.07
CA HIS A 100 4.89 -10.86 -1.09
C HIS A 100 5.08 -9.34 -1.14
N LEU A 101 5.95 -8.90 -2.05
CA LEU A 101 6.08 -7.49 -2.43
C LEU A 101 5.66 -7.31 -3.90
N TYR A 102 4.81 -6.32 -4.13
CA TYR A 102 4.50 -5.84 -5.47
C TYR A 102 5.59 -4.97 -6.10
N ASP A 103 6.44 -4.36 -5.28
CA ASP A 103 7.61 -3.58 -5.68
C ASP A 103 8.68 -3.74 -4.58
N HIS A 104 9.73 -4.51 -4.85
CA HIS A 104 10.82 -4.75 -3.91
C HIS A 104 11.67 -3.50 -3.66
N LYS A 105 11.75 -2.57 -4.62
CA LYS A 105 12.54 -1.34 -4.45
C LYS A 105 11.88 -0.38 -3.44
N ARG A 106 10.56 -0.40 -3.36
CA ARG A 106 9.76 0.51 -2.51
C ARG A 106 9.07 -0.18 -1.34
N TYR A 107 9.26 -1.48 -1.19
CA TYR A 107 8.55 -2.30 -0.20
C TYR A 107 7.04 -2.14 -0.28
N ARG A 108 6.48 -2.16 -1.50
CA ARG A 108 5.02 -2.13 -1.69
C ARG A 108 4.44 -3.49 -1.34
N LEU A 109 3.66 -3.57 -0.27
CA LEU A 109 3.13 -4.83 0.25
C LEU A 109 2.09 -5.46 -0.68
N CYS A 110 2.18 -6.78 -0.88
CA CYS A 110 1.17 -7.58 -1.55
C CYS A 110 0.13 -8.06 -0.53
N LEU A 111 -0.93 -7.26 -0.31
CA LEU A 111 -1.95 -7.51 0.72
C LEU A 111 -3.22 -8.19 0.22
N TYR A 112 -3.45 -8.17 -1.09
CA TYR A 112 -4.58 -8.80 -1.76
C TYR A 112 -4.08 -9.32 -3.11
N TYR A 113 -4.77 -10.27 -3.73
CA TYR A 113 -4.47 -10.69 -5.10
C TYR A 113 -5.43 -9.97 -6.08
N PRO A 114 -4.95 -9.21 -7.09
CA PRO A 114 -5.83 -8.33 -7.89
C PRO A 114 -6.75 -9.10 -8.83
N HIS A 115 -6.40 -10.37 -9.12
CA HIS A 115 -7.16 -11.24 -10.02
C HIS A 115 -7.97 -12.29 -9.24
N SER A 116 -8.02 -12.21 -7.91
CA SER A 116 -9.05 -12.87 -7.10
C SER A 116 -10.14 -11.87 -6.73
N ASN A 117 -11.33 -12.37 -6.41
CA ASN A 117 -12.49 -11.55 -6.05
C ASN A 117 -12.46 -11.13 -4.57
N ASP A 118 -11.27 -11.11 -3.95
CA ASP A 118 -11.11 -10.97 -2.49
C ASP A 118 -11.11 -9.50 -2.04
N TYR A 119 -10.89 -8.56 -2.96
CA TYR A 119 -11.00 -7.13 -2.69
C TYR A 119 -12.41 -6.64 -3.00
N SER A 120 -13.19 -6.34 -1.96
CA SER A 120 -14.43 -5.59 -2.10
C SER A 120 -14.16 -4.10 -1.91
N SER A 121 -14.49 -3.29 -2.93
CA SER A 121 -14.51 -1.85 -2.77
C SER A 121 -15.54 -1.40 -1.75
N ASP A 122 -16.52 -2.20 -1.33
CA ASP A 122 -17.54 -1.72 -0.38
C ASP A 122 -17.09 -1.83 1.09
N GLU A 123 -16.01 -2.56 1.36
CA GLU A 123 -15.45 -2.69 2.69
C GLU A 123 -14.69 -1.42 3.13
N GLU A 124 -14.74 -1.15 4.44
CA GLU A 124 -14.00 -0.05 5.04
C GLU A 124 -12.50 -0.35 4.98
N ILE A 125 -11.72 0.57 4.37
CA ILE A 125 -10.27 0.42 4.18
C ILE A 125 -9.57 0.04 5.49
N GLY A 126 -9.95 0.67 6.60
CA GLY A 126 -9.38 0.38 7.91
C GLY A 126 -9.64 -1.06 8.38
N GLN A 127 -10.86 -1.55 8.20
CA GLN A 127 -11.25 -2.91 8.63
C GLN A 127 -10.61 -4.01 7.80
N GLN A 128 -10.29 -3.73 6.54
CA GLN A 128 -9.72 -4.71 5.61
C GLN A 128 -8.19 -4.64 5.59
N TYR A 129 -7.61 -3.45 5.34
CA TYR A 129 -6.17 -3.31 5.12
C TYR A 129 -5.36 -3.37 6.39
N ILE A 130 -5.85 -2.82 7.52
CA ILE A 130 -5.04 -2.81 8.75
C ILE A 130 -4.78 -4.23 9.26
N PRO A 131 -5.77 -5.14 9.31
CA PRO A 131 -5.50 -6.55 9.61
C PRO A 131 -4.56 -7.21 8.60
N TRP A 132 -4.72 -6.97 7.30
CA TRP A 132 -3.82 -7.54 6.28
C TRP A 132 -2.37 -7.06 6.43
N ILE A 133 -2.15 -5.77 6.70
CA ILE A 133 -0.81 -5.24 6.95
C ILE A 133 -0.21 -5.88 8.21
N THR A 134 -1.01 -5.96 9.27
CA THR A 134 -0.58 -6.58 10.54
C THR A 134 -0.18 -8.03 10.33
N HIS A 135 -0.96 -8.78 9.55
CA HIS A 135 -0.70 -10.17 9.21
C HIS A 135 0.56 -10.32 8.35
N TRP A 136 0.71 -9.51 7.31
CA TRP A 136 1.89 -9.51 6.46
C TRP A 136 3.17 -9.24 7.29
N LEU A 137 3.14 -8.23 8.16
CA LEU A 137 4.27 -7.90 9.02
C LEU A 137 4.58 -9.00 10.05
N TYR A 138 3.56 -9.67 10.59
CA TYR A 138 3.74 -10.82 11.47
C TYR A 138 4.50 -11.96 10.77
N TYR A 139 4.04 -12.34 9.57
CA TYR A 139 4.71 -13.40 8.80
C TYR A 139 6.03 -12.97 8.21
N PHE A 140 6.23 -11.68 7.97
CA PHE A 140 7.56 -11.16 7.64
C PHE A 140 8.54 -11.39 8.79
N GLU A 141 8.17 -11.11 10.04
CA GLU A 141 9.04 -11.39 11.18
C GLU A 141 9.28 -12.88 11.41
N GLU A 142 8.26 -13.72 11.17
CA GLU A 142 8.43 -15.17 11.21
C GLU A 142 9.38 -15.66 10.11
N TRP A 143 9.21 -15.15 8.88
CA TRP A 143 10.06 -15.46 7.73
C TRP A 143 11.51 -15.04 7.94
N LEU A 144 11.77 -13.91 8.61
CA LEU A 144 13.12 -13.50 8.99
C LEU A 144 13.82 -14.58 9.85
N TYR A 145 13.06 -15.33 10.65
CA TYR A 145 13.58 -16.39 11.50
C TYR A 145 13.63 -17.76 10.80
N SER A 146 12.55 -18.14 10.11
CA SER A 146 12.39 -19.49 9.56
C SER A 146 12.93 -19.64 8.13
N GLY A 147 13.02 -18.53 7.37
CA GLY A 147 13.28 -18.53 5.94
C GLY A 147 12.09 -18.99 5.09
N GLU A 148 10.96 -19.38 5.69
CA GLU A 148 9.78 -19.91 5.03
C GLU A 148 8.60 -18.95 5.16
N TRP A 149 7.97 -18.58 4.03
CA TRP A 149 6.80 -17.72 4.08
C TRP A 149 5.54 -18.50 4.47
N LYS A 150 4.97 -18.18 5.63
CA LYS A 150 3.75 -18.84 6.16
C LYS A 150 2.49 -17.98 6.07
N GLY A 151 2.59 -16.78 5.47
CA GLY A 151 1.47 -15.84 5.33
C GLY A 151 0.45 -16.21 4.25
N GLY A 152 0.71 -17.26 3.46
CA GLY A 152 -0.13 -17.66 2.34
C GLY A 152 -0.24 -16.56 1.27
N GLY A 153 -1.31 -16.61 0.48
CA GLY A 153 -1.54 -15.69 -0.64
C GLY A 153 -0.85 -16.13 -1.94
N VAL A 154 -1.11 -15.38 -3.01
CA VAL A 154 -0.46 -15.58 -4.31
C VAL A 154 0.74 -14.65 -4.41
N GLU A 155 1.92 -15.21 -4.67
CA GLU A 155 3.16 -14.46 -4.77
C GLU A 155 3.28 -13.82 -6.16
N PRO A 156 3.57 -12.51 -6.26
CA PRO A 156 3.77 -11.86 -7.56
C PRO A 156 4.84 -12.58 -8.41
N GLY A 157 4.43 -13.10 -9.56
CA GLY A 157 5.30 -13.84 -10.47
C GLY A 157 5.51 -15.33 -10.15
N ASP A 158 4.79 -15.90 -9.18
CA ASP A 158 4.70 -17.34 -8.99
C ASP A 158 3.90 -18.04 -10.10
N ILE A 159 3.70 -19.36 -9.97
CA ILE A 159 2.98 -20.16 -10.95
C ILE A 159 1.52 -19.71 -11.07
N VAL A 160 0.87 -19.43 -9.94
CA VAL A 160 -0.55 -19.03 -9.89
C VAL A 160 -0.74 -17.63 -10.48
N ASP A 161 0.13 -16.67 -10.16
CA ASP A 161 0.12 -15.34 -10.76
C ASP A 161 0.35 -15.43 -12.27
N ARG A 162 1.29 -16.26 -12.73
CA ARG A 162 1.53 -16.45 -14.17
C ARG A 162 0.34 -17.02 -14.92
N GLU A 163 -0.45 -17.88 -14.28
CA GLU A 163 -1.63 -18.49 -14.88
C GLU A 163 -2.82 -17.51 -14.94
N LEU A 164 -3.08 -16.80 -13.84
CA LEU A 164 -4.27 -15.96 -13.71
C LEU A 164 -4.05 -14.55 -14.27
N ASN A 165 -2.86 -13.98 -14.11
CA ASN A 165 -2.58 -12.59 -14.44
C ASN A 165 -2.42 -12.39 -15.95
N PRO A 166 -3.29 -11.57 -16.58
CA PRO A 166 -3.21 -11.30 -18.01
C PRO A 166 -1.87 -10.75 -18.48
N LYS A 167 -1.08 -10.12 -17.58
CA LYS A 167 0.24 -9.57 -17.93
C LYS A 167 1.24 -10.63 -18.43
N TYR A 168 1.03 -11.90 -18.08
CA TYR A 168 1.88 -13.02 -18.51
C TYR A 168 1.30 -13.84 -19.66
N LYS A 169 0.04 -13.62 -20.06
CA LYS A 169 -0.57 -14.32 -21.18
C LYS A 169 0.00 -13.76 -22.48
N LYS A 170 0.51 -14.63 -23.37
CA LYS A 170 1.02 -14.23 -24.69
C LYS A 170 -0.12 -13.56 -25.48
N LYS A 171 0.21 -12.44 -26.16
CA LYS A 171 -0.68 -11.72 -27.08
C LYS A 171 -0.98 -12.56 -28.32
N GLU A 172 -1.80 -13.59 -28.19
CA GLU A 172 -2.50 -14.17 -29.34
C GLU A 172 -4.00 -14.11 -29.01
N ASP A 173 -4.69 -13.32 -29.82
CA ASP A 173 -6.15 -13.19 -29.94
C ASP A 173 -6.93 -12.56 -28.79
N THR A 174 -6.87 -11.22 -28.67
CA THR A 174 -8.05 -10.34 -28.87
C THR A 174 -7.65 -8.87 -28.66
N LEU A 175 -7.51 -8.15 -29.79
CA LEU A 175 -7.41 -6.70 -29.82
C LEU A 175 -8.77 -6.07 -29.45
N SER A 176 -8.72 -4.87 -28.84
CA SER A 176 -9.85 -3.93 -28.63
C SER A 176 -10.63 -4.11 -27.32
N LEU A 177 -10.10 -3.50 -26.25
CA LEU A 177 -10.78 -2.75 -25.16
C LEU A 177 -9.85 -2.56 -23.92
N LYS A 178 -8.81 -3.38 -23.77
CA LYS A 178 -7.98 -3.51 -22.55
C LYS A 178 -6.77 -2.57 -22.41
N ASP A 179 -6.33 -1.92 -23.49
CA ASP A 179 -5.13 -1.08 -23.45
C ASP A 179 -5.32 0.21 -22.61
N LYS A 180 -6.56 0.70 -22.47
CA LYS A 180 -6.85 1.91 -21.68
C LYS A 180 -6.87 1.68 -20.16
N GLU A 181 -7.13 0.47 -19.70
CA GLU A 181 -7.18 0.16 -18.27
C GLU A 181 -5.78 -0.04 -17.69
N THR A 182 -4.88 -0.64 -18.49
CA THR A 182 -3.48 -0.88 -18.12
C THR A 182 -2.68 0.42 -17.99
N ASP A 183 -2.81 1.37 -18.92
CA ASP A 183 -2.14 2.69 -18.86
C ASP A 183 -2.60 3.53 -17.64
N VAL A 184 -3.86 3.35 -17.24
CA VAL A 184 -4.49 4.09 -16.15
C VAL A 184 -4.03 3.54 -14.78
N ILE A 185 -3.86 2.21 -14.65
CA ILE A 185 -3.29 1.55 -13.45
C ILE A 185 -1.80 1.92 -13.25
N VAL A 186 -1.01 1.96 -14.33
CA VAL A 186 0.39 2.41 -14.27
C VAL A 186 0.47 3.84 -13.72
N THR A 187 -0.46 4.71 -14.14
CA THR A 187 -0.51 6.10 -13.66
C THR A 187 -0.78 6.20 -12.15
N ALA A 188 -1.72 5.42 -11.60
CA ALA A 188 -2.04 5.47 -10.17
C ALA A 188 -0.91 4.90 -9.28
N ALA A 189 -0.32 3.78 -9.69
CA ALA A 189 0.84 3.21 -9.01
C ALA A 189 2.04 4.18 -9.02
N ASP A 190 2.28 4.85 -10.15
CA ASP A 190 3.36 5.85 -10.26
C ASP A 190 3.13 7.06 -9.36
N GLU A 191 1.90 7.56 -9.25
CA GLU A 191 1.58 8.64 -8.31
C GLU A 191 1.78 8.22 -6.84
N ALA A 192 1.37 7.00 -6.47
CA ALA A 192 1.62 6.46 -5.14
C ALA A 192 3.13 6.30 -4.86
N ASN A 193 3.89 5.82 -5.84
CA ASN A 193 5.36 5.69 -5.76
C ASN A 193 6.05 7.04 -5.57
N LYS A 194 5.59 8.10 -6.25
CA LYS A 194 6.12 9.47 -6.04
C LYS A 194 5.86 9.99 -4.62
N ILE A 195 4.72 9.63 -4.03
CA ILE A 195 4.42 9.98 -2.64
C ILE A 195 5.37 9.23 -1.71
N TYR A 196 5.54 7.92 -1.91
CA TYR A 196 6.51 7.12 -1.16
C TYR A 196 7.92 7.72 -1.22
N ASP A 197 8.45 7.97 -2.43
CA ASP A 197 9.81 8.49 -2.62
C ASP A 197 10.01 9.83 -1.88
N ARG A 198 9.01 10.72 -1.93
CA ARG A 198 9.05 12.01 -1.21
C ARG A 198 8.99 11.83 0.31
N ARG A 199 8.14 10.95 0.80
CA ARG A 199 7.92 10.73 2.23
C ARG A 199 9.13 10.04 2.87
N LEU A 200 9.70 9.04 2.20
CA LEU A 200 10.93 8.39 2.62
C LEU A 200 12.09 9.40 2.69
N MET A 201 12.28 10.25 1.68
CA MET A 201 13.32 11.29 1.72
C MET A 201 13.15 12.25 2.90
N GLN A 202 11.92 12.65 3.20
CA GLN A 202 11.65 13.54 4.33
C GLN A 202 11.92 12.84 5.67
N LEU A 203 11.47 11.59 5.83
CA LEU A 203 11.70 10.81 7.04
C LEU A 203 13.20 10.58 7.30
N LEU A 204 13.96 10.22 6.27
CA LEU A 204 15.42 10.05 6.38
C LEU A 204 16.12 11.35 6.78
N LYS A 205 15.62 12.52 6.34
CA LYS A 205 16.14 13.82 6.76
C LYS A 205 15.80 14.10 8.23
N GLU A 206 14.59 13.81 8.67
CA GLU A 206 14.15 13.96 10.06
C GLU A 206 15.00 13.09 11.00
N LEU A 207 15.19 11.81 10.67
CA LEU A 207 16.02 10.88 11.45
C LEU A 207 17.50 11.32 11.54
N LYS A 208 18.07 11.85 10.45
CA LYS A 208 19.43 12.40 10.46
C LYS A 208 19.58 13.63 11.34
N ASN A 209 18.55 14.48 11.41
CA ASN A 209 18.57 15.68 12.24
C ASN A 209 18.38 15.35 13.73
N GLU A 210 17.65 14.28 14.07
CA GLU A 210 17.50 13.82 15.46
C GLU A 210 18.75 13.12 16.00
N ALA A 211 19.60 12.59 15.12
CA ALA A 211 20.85 11.92 15.47
C ALA A 211 22.07 12.86 15.55
N ALA A 212 21.91 14.14 15.20
CA ALA A 212 22.96 15.17 15.19
C ALA A 212 22.82 16.10 16.39
#